data_AF-D3INU6-F1
#
_entry.id   AF-D3INU6-F1
#
_cell.length_a   1.000
_cell.length_b   1.000
_cell.length_c   1.000
_cell.angle_alpha   90.00
_cell.angle_beta   90.00
_cell.angle_gamma   90.00
#
_symmetry.space_group_name_H-M   'P 1'
#
loop_
_entity.id
_entity.type
_entity.pdbx_description
1 polymer ?
#
loop_
_entity_poly.entity_id
_entity_poly.type
_entity_poly.pdbx_seq_one_letter_code
_entity_poly.pdbx_strand_id
1 'polypeptide(L)'
;AIYQIVAMDVRSRREGRDLRKVGFYDPIKNQTYSNVPAILYFLEKGAQPTGTVYNILSKEEFFQQFRVSFDKKEKKNKNHE
;
A
#
# COMPACT_ATOMS: atom_id res chain seq x y z
N ALA A 1 14.10 10.26 -13.11
CA ALA A 1 14.45 9.38 -11.98
C ALA A 1 13.32 8.40 -11.75
N ILE A 2 13.61 7.19 -11.27
CA ILE A 2 12.61 6.19 -10.88
C ILE A 2 12.54 6.17 -9.35
N TYR A 3 11.33 6.20 -8.80
CA TYR A 3 11.10 6.24 -7.35
C TYR A 3 10.66 4.87 -6.83
N GLN A 4 11.20 4.46 -5.67
CA GLN A 4 10.74 3.25 -4.98
C GLN A 4 9.60 3.61 -4.03
N ILE A 5 8.55 2.79 -4.03
CA ILE A 5 7.48 2.87 -3.04
C ILE A 5 7.79 1.83 -1.98
N VAL A 6 7.98 2.29 -0.74
CA VAL A 6 8.42 1.46 0.38
C VAL A 6 7.54 1.70 1.60
N ALA A 7 7.36 0.66 2.41
CA ALA A 7 6.82 0.77 3.75
C ALA A 7 7.98 0.99 4.73
N MET A 8 7.91 2.04 5.54
CA MET A 8 8.92 2.36 6.55
C MET A 8 8.31 3.04 7.77
N ASP A 9 9.01 3.00 8.90
CA ASP A 9 8.68 3.79 10.09
C ASP A 9 8.90 5.27 9.79
N VAL A 10 7.98 6.14 10.23
CA VAL A 10 8.01 7.59 9.98
C VAL A 10 9.24 8.29 10.57
N ARG A 11 9.87 7.72 11.60
CA ARG A 11 11.08 8.27 12.23
C ARG A 11 12.35 7.90 11.47
N SER A 12 12.28 6.95 10.54
CA SER A 12 13.41 6.57 9.71
C SER A 12 13.79 7.70 8.75
N ARG A 13 15.09 7.80 8.43
CA ARG A 13 15.58 8.71 7.38
C ARG A 13 14.93 8.34 6.04
N ARG A 14 14.70 9.34 5.19
CA ARG A 14 14.06 9.18 3.86
C ARG A 14 14.72 8.09 3.00
N GLU A 15 16.05 8.07 2.97
CA GLU A 15 16.86 7.06 2.25
C GLU A 15 17.43 6.00 3.21
N GLY A 16 16.77 5.81 4.35
CA GLY A 16 17.13 4.81 5.36
C GLY A 16 16.65 3.41 5.02
N ARG A 17 16.80 2.50 5.97
CA ARG A 17 16.33 1.11 5.82
C ARG A 17 14.80 1.06 5.84
N ASP A 18 14.22 0.52 4.78
CA ASP A 18 12.79 0.23 4.70
C ASP A 18 12.43 -1.08 5.43
N LEU A 19 11.15 -1.20 5.80
CA LEU A 19 10.59 -2.47 6.28
C LEU A 19 10.38 -3.42 5.10
N ARG A 20 9.85 -2.89 3.99
CA ARG A 20 9.59 -3.65 2.77
C ARG A 20 9.37 -2.73 1.57
N LYS A 21 9.94 -3.12 0.42
CA LYS A 21 9.58 -2.56 -0.88
C LYS A 21 8.23 -3.08 -1.34
N VAL A 22 7.33 -2.16 -1.68
CA VAL A 22 5.94 -2.47 -2.06
C VAL A 22 5.62 -2.06 -3.50
N GLY A 23 6.49 -1.30 -4.16
CA GLY A 23 6.30 -0.93 -5.55
C GLY A 23 7.38 0.01 -6.08
N PHE A 24 7.16 0.54 -7.27
CA PHE A 24 7.92 1.65 -7.84
C PHE A 24 7.04 2.52 -8.73
N TYR A 25 7.49 3.75 -8.94
CA TYR A 25 6.86 4.71 -9.83
C TYR A 25 7.90 5.33 -10.77
N ASP A 26 7.66 5.20 -12.07
CA ASP A 26 8.38 5.90 -13.13
C ASP A 26 7.51 7.08 -13.62
N PRO A 27 7.82 8.33 -13.24
CA PRO A 27 7.08 9.51 -13.68
C PRO A 27 7.28 9.82 -15.16
N ILE A 28 8.39 9.37 -15.77
CA ILE A 28 8.71 9.69 -17.17
C ILE A 28 7.82 8.86 -18.10
N LYS A 29 7.61 7.59 -17.74
CA LYS A 29 6.73 6.68 -18.49
C LYS A 29 5.30 6.63 -17.95
N ASN A 30 5.03 7.32 -16.86
CA ASN A 30 3.79 7.22 -16.09
C ASN A 30 3.43 5.75 -15.78
N GLN A 31 4.45 4.96 -15.43
CA GLN A 31 4.31 3.54 -15.12
C GLN A 31 4.45 3.34 -13.62
N THR A 32 3.53 2.58 -13.05
CA THR A 32 3.58 2.17 -11.65
C THR A 32 3.54 0.65 -11.61
N TYR A 33 4.37 0.08 -10.73
CA TYR A 33 4.25 -1.31 -10.34
C TYR A 33 3.93 -1.38 -8.86
N SER A 34 2.89 -2.13 -8.53
CA SER A 34 2.35 -2.24 -7.18
C SER A 34 2.29 -3.71 -6.77
N ASN A 35 2.98 -4.06 -5.69
CA ASN A 35 2.84 -5.38 -5.05
C ASN A 35 1.55 -5.38 -4.23
N VAL A 36 0.44 -5.76 -4.87
CA VAL A 36 -0.91 -5.67 -4.31
C VAL A 36 -1.02 -6.33 -2.92
N PRO A 37 -0.57 -7.59 -2.71
CA PRO A 37 -0.66 -8.23 -1.40
C PRO A 37 0.13 -7.49 -0.30
N ALA A 38 1.31 -6.97 -0.63
CA ALA A 38 2.13 -6.26 0.34
C ALA A 38 1.49 -4.92 0.75
N ILE A 39 0.95 -4.18 -0.21
CA ILE A 39 0.28 -2.89 0.06
C ILE A 39 -0.96 -3.11 0.93
N LEU A 40 -1.83 -4.05 0.56
CA LEU A 40 -3.03 -4.37 1.34
C LEU A 40 -2.67 -4.80 2.76
N TYR A 41 -1.63 -5.61 2.94
CA TYR A 41 -1.14 -5.99 4.26
C TYR A 41 -0.78 -4.78 5.14
N PHE A 42 -0.06 -3.79 4.60
CA PHE A 42 0.31 -2.60 5.39
C PHE A 42 -0.90 -1.69 5.66
N LEU A 43 -1.81 -1.51 4.70
CA LEU A 43 -3.05 -0.77 4.90
C LEU A 43 -3.91 -1.41 6.00
N GLU A 44 -4.02 -2.75 6.02
CA GLU A 44 -4.73 -3.49 7.07
C GLU A 44 -4.10 -3.30 8.45
N LYS A 45 -2.78 -3.07 8.51
CA LYS A 45 -2.05 -2.78 9.74
C LYS A 45 -2.05 -1.29 10.12
N GLY A 46 -2.81 -0.46 9.39
CA GLY A 46 -2.97 0.97 9.68
C GLY A 46 -1.90 1.87 9.09
N ALA A 47 -1.07 1.38 8.16
CA ALA A 47 -0.08 2.21 7.49
C ALA A 47 -0.77 3.34 6.70
N GLN A 48 -0.26 4.57 6.88
CA GLN A 48 -0.79 5.75 6.21
C GLN A 48 0.09 6.09 4.99
N PRO A 49 -0.45 6.06 3.76
CA PRO A 49 0.30 6.49 2.58
C PRO A 49 0.52 8.01 2.57
N THR A 50 1.64 8.45 1.99
CA THR A 50 1.87 9.88 1.72
C THR A 50 0.98 10.38 0.59
N GLY A 51 0.80 11.70 0.44
CA GLY A 51 -0.14 12.27 -0.55
C GLY A 51 0.06 11.76 -1.99
N THR A 52 1.31 11.68 -2.47
CA THR A 52 1.61 11.14 -3.81
C THR A 52 1.25 9.66 -3.92
N VAL A 53 1.61 8.85 -2.91
CA VAL A 53 1.31 7.41 -2.90
C VAL A 53 -0.20 7.18 -2.78
N TYR A 54 -0.90 7.96 -1.98
CA TYR A 54 -2.36 7.92 -1.88
C TYR A 54 -3.03 8.14 -3.24
N ASN A 55 -2.57 9.14 -4.00
CA ASN A 55 -3.09 9.42 -5.33
C ASN A 55 -2.81 8.27 -6.32
N ILE A 56 -1.63 7.66 -6.25
CA ILE A 56 -1.26 6.49 -7.06
C ILE A 56 -2.19 5.31 -6.73
N LEU A 57 -2.32 4.96 -5.44
CA LEU A 57 -3.16 3.86 -4.97
C LEU A 57 -4.64 4.09 -5.28
N SER A 58 -5.10 5.34 -5.24
CA SER A 58 -6.48 5.69 -5.59
C SER A 58 -6.77 5.45 -7.07
N LYS A 59 -5.83 5.81 -7.96
CA LYS A 59 -5.94 5.56 -9.40
C LYS A 59 -5.96 4.07 -9.75
N GLU A 60 -5.31 3.25 -8.93
CA GLU A 60 -5.27 1.79 -9.07
C GLU A 60 -6.39 1.06 -8.28
N GLU A 61 -7.37 1.81 -7.75
CA GLU A 61 -8.53 1.28 -7.02
C GLU A 61 -8.22 0.43 -5.78
N PHE A 62 -7.03 0.59 -5.20
CA PHE A 62 -6.59 -0.20 -4.04
C PHE A 62 -7.51 -0.07 -2.83
N PHE A 63 -8.09 1.10 -2.61
CA PHE A 63 -9.00 1.33 -1.46
C PHE A 63 -10.31 0.56 -1.60
N GLN A 64 -10.78 0.31 -2.83
CA GLN A 64 -11.96 -0.53 -3.05
C GLN A 64 -11.63 -1.99 -2.78
N GLN A 65 -10.48 -2.47 -3.27
CA GLN A 65 -10.00 -3.82 -2.98
C GLN A 65 -9.78 -4.04 -1.48
N PHE A 66 -9.22 -3.04 -0.81
CA PHE A 66 -9.03 -3.04 0.64
C PHE A 66 -10.37 -3.16 1.37
N ARG A 67 -11.38 -2.35 1.01
CA ARG A 67 -12.72 -2.43 1.62
C ARG A 67 -13.37 -3.79 1.41
N VAL A 68 -13.30 -4.34 0.20
CA VAL A 68 -13.83 -5.69 -0.10
C VAL A 68 -13.11 -6.79 0.70
N SER A 69 -11.78 -6.72 0.81
CA SER A 69 -10.97 -7.65 1.63
C SER A 69 -11.36 -7.58 3.11
N PHE A 70 -11.52 -6.36 3.61
CA PHE A 70 -11.90 -6.08 5.00
C PHE A 70 -13.28 -6.65 5.34
N ASP A 71 -14.29 -6.32 4.53
CA ASP A 71 -15.67 -6.81 4.72
C ASP A 71 -15.76 -8.34 4.66
N LYS A 72 -14.96 -8.98 3.80
CA LYS A 72 -14.89 -10.45 3.70
C LYS A 72 -14.28 -11.08 4.96
N LYS A 73 -13.28 -10.44 5.57
CA LYS A 73 -12.67 -10.90 6.83
C LYS A 73 -13.64 -10.78 8.00
N GLU A 74 -14.37 -9.68 8.12
CA GLU A 74 -15.37 -9.53 9.18
C GLU A 74 -16.46 -10.61 9.11
N LYS A 75 -16.97 -10.90 7.91
CA LYS A 75 -17.97 -11.96 7.71
C LYS A 75 -17.43 -13.34 8.07
N LYS A 76 -16.15 -13.62 7.79
CA LYS A 76 -15.52 -14.90 8.15
C LYS A 76 -15.37 -15.06 9.66
N ASN A 77 -15.02 -13.99 10.37
CA ASN A 77 -14.83 -14.04 11.82
C ASN A 77 -16.15 -14.33 12.56
N LYS A 78 -17.28 -13.76 12.09
CA LYS A 78 -18.62 -14.01 12.65
C LYS A 78 -19.16 -15.43 12.44
N ASN A 79 -18.63 -16.18 11.47
CA ASN A 79 -19.06 -17.56 11.19
C ASN A 79 -18.30 -18.61 12.03
N HIS A 80 -17.31 -18.18 12.80
CA HIS A 80 -16.51 -19.02 13.69
C HIS A 80 -16.80 -18.78 15.18
N GLU A 81 -17.72 -17.86 15.49
CA GLU A 81 -18.36 -17.67 16.81
C GLU A 81 -19.74 -18.32 16.80
#